data_AF-A0A939IGT2-F1
#
_entry.id   AF-A0A939IGT2-F1
#
_cell.length_a   1.000
_cell.length_b   1.000
_cell.length_c   1.000
_cell.angle_alpha   90.00
_cell.angle_beta   90.00
_cell.angle_gamma   90.00
#
_symmetry.space_group_name_H-M   'P 1'
#
loop_
_entity.id
_entity.type
_entity.pdbx_description
1 polymer ?
#
loop_
_entity_poly.entity_id
_entity_poly.type
_entity_poly.pdbx_seq_one_letter_code
_entity_poly.pdbx_strand_id
1 'polypeptide(L)'
;MYGIFYNPKIINFQISDFSQHTQETFKAFVDAIIPRSPKLAEKYGKIQYFGALDLHTDEYMILSLNSHYIPLAKPVAEVLDIVSEQLVILDRNSSMYPEGGTFAALIPSDRFRALMLLEQNKDYFIDLLTPSQYYPAYLFSVISNLNRFTMMGYYSEWSGYGSTRLNAPDQRKLEFFPLSWKQVGYPGPSLGYRSLRNP
;
A
#
# COMPACT_ATOMS: atom_id res chain seq x y z
N MET A 1 17.35 36.29 3.60
CA MET A 1 15.92 36.58 3.28
C MET A 1 15.58 35.83 1.99
N TYR A 2 15.13 34.58 2.11
CA TYR A 2 14.53 33.81 1.02
C TYR A 2 13.41 32.97 1.63
N GLY A 3 12.23 33.59 1.74
CA GLY A 3 10.99 32.90 2.06
C GLY A 3 10.45 32.32 0.77
N ILE A 4 10.72 31.04 0.51
CA ILE A 4 9.94 30.28 -0.45
C ILE A 4 8.75 29.74 0.33
N PHE A 5 7.61 30.42 0.18
CA PHE A 5 6.35 29.94 0.69
C PHE A 5 6.04 28.59 0.02
N TYR A 6 6.26 27.51 0.78
CA TYR A 6 5.71 26.21 0.46
C TYR A 6 4.19 26.35 0.51
N ASN A 7 3.55 26.41 -0.65
CA ASN A 7 2.12 26.26 -0.79
C ASN A 7 1.86 24.79 -1.16
N PRO A 8 1.61 23.89 -0.19
CA PRO A 8 1.12 22.58 -0.54
C PRO A 8 -0.23 22.82 -1.19
N LYS A 9 -0.30 22.66 -2.52
CA LYS A 9 -1.61 22.47 -3.15
C LYS A 9 -2.28 21.36 -2.35
N ILE A 10 -3.44 21.68 -1.77
CA ILE A 10 -4.29 20.70 -1.11
C ILE A 10 -4.78 19.79 -2.24
N ILE A 11 -4.07 18.69 -2.48
CA ILE A 11 -4.44 17.73 -3.51
C ILE A 11 -5.53 16.85 -2.90
N ASN A 12 -6.77 17.09 -3.32
CA ASN A 12 -7.85 16.12 -3.15
C ASN A 12 -7.60 15.00 -4.16
N PHE A 13 -7.19 13.83 -3.69
CA PHE A 13 -7.01 12.67 -4.55
C PHE A 13 -8.35 11.97 -4.74
N GLN A 14 -8.69 11.66 -5.99
CA GLN A 14 -9.78 10.74 -6.35
C GLN A 14 -9.18 9.41 -6.83
N ILE A 15 -9.90 8.31 -6.63
CA ILE A 15 -9.46 6.99 -7.14
C ILE A 15 -9.24 7.04 -8.65
N SER A 16 -10.04 7.81 -9.38
CA SER A 16 -9.89 8.04 -10.84
C SER A 16 -8.56 8.66 -11.24
N ASP A 17 -7.82 9.25 -10.31
CA ASP A 17 -6.53 9.89 -10.59
C ASP A 17 -5.38 8.87 -10.66
N PHE A 18 -5.63 7.63 -10.21
CA PHE A 18 -4.66 6.54 -10.29
C PHE A 18 -4.88 5.76 -11.58
N SER A 19 -3.80 5.39 -12.28
CA SER A 19 -3.95 4.48 -13.43
C SER A 19 -4.52 3.15 -12.96
N GLN A 20 -5.40 2.56 -13.76
CA GLN A 20 -6.01 1.26 -13.47
C GLN A 20 -4.96 0.18 -13.21
N HIS A 21 -3.87 0.17 -13.99
CA HIS A 21 -2.69 -0.66 -13.78
C HIS A 21 -2.12 -0.56 -12.36
N THR A 22 -1.87 0.67 -11.88
CA THR A 22 -1.32 0.90 -10.54
C THR A 22 -2.32 0.44 -9.47
N GLN A 23 -3.61 0.72 -9.63
CA GLN A 23 -4.63 0.27 -8.68
C GLN A 23 -4.66 -1.25 -8.55
N GLU A 24 -4.77 -1.97 -9.66
CA GLU A 24 -4.85 -3.44 -9.65
C GLU A 24 -3.55 -4.07 -9.12
N THR A 25 -2.40 -3.50 -9.44
CA THR A 25 -1.11 -3.93 -8.88
C THR A 25 -1.09 -3.77 -7.36
N PHE A 26 -1.50 -2.63 -6.82
CA PHE A 26 -1.49 -2.41 -5.37
C PHE A 26 -2.55 -3.23 -4.63
N LYS A 27 -3.73 -3.48 -5.22
CA LYS A 27 -4.71 -4.42 -4.67
C LYS A 27 -4.12 -5.82 -4.54
N ALA A 28 -3.46 -6.31 -5.59
CA ALA A 28 -2.79 -7.60 -5.58
C ALA A 28 -1.64 -7.65 -4.57
N PHE A 29 -0.90 -6.54 -4.44
CA PHE A 29 0.24 -6.42 -3.54
C PHE A 29 -0.18 -6.48 -2.07
N VAL A 30 -1.14 -5.65 -1.64
CA VAL A 30 -1.56 -5.64 -0.23
C VAL A 30 -2.25 -6.95 0.17
N ASP A 31 -2.99 -7.57 -0.74
CA ASP A 31 -3.57 -8.90 -0.54
C ASP A 31 -2.49 -9.98 -0.39
N ALA A 32 -1.36 -9.86 -1.08
CA ALA A 32 -0.23 -10.78 -0.92
C ALA A 32 0.50 -10.61 0.44
N ILE A 33 0.58 -9.39 0.99
CA ILE A 33 1.23 -9.13 2.29
C ILE A 33 0.33 -9.55 3.45
N ILE A 34 -0.95 -9.14 3.43
CA ILE A 34 -1.93 -9.45 4.49
C ILE A 34 -3.20 -10.00 3.84
N PRO A 35 -3.21 -11.29 3.45
CA PRO A 35 -4.37 -11.91 2.82
C PRO A 35 -5.51 -12.09 3.82
N ARG A 36 -6.72 -12.31 3.30
CA ARG A 36 -7.82 -12.85 4.11
C ARG A 36 -7.43 -14.18 4.76
N SER A 37 -7.75 -14.33 6.04
CA SER A 37 -7.29 -15.47 6.85
C SER A 37 -8.44 -16.29 7.42
N PRO A 38 -9.13 -17.15 6.62
CA PRO A 38 -10.26 -17.95 7.09
C PRO A 38 -9.92 -18.89 8.24
N LYS A 39 -8.72 -19.48 8.25
CA LYS A 39 -8.25 -20.35 9.34
C LYS A 39 -8.05 -19.59 10.66
N LEU A 40 -7.62 -18.33 10.59
CA LEU A 40 -7.54 -17.48 11.79
C LEU A 40 -8.94 -17.06 12.25
N ALA A 41 -9.85 -16.81 11.33
CA ALA A 41 -11.24 -16.50 11.65
C ALA A 41 -11.96 -17.65 12.36
N GLU A 42 -11.70 -18.89 11.97
CA GLU A 42 -12.21 -20.09 12.64
C GLU A 42 -11.70 -20.20 14.09
N LYS A 43 -10.41 -19.91 14.30
CA LYS A 43 -9.75 -20.08 15.60
C LYS A 43 -10.00 -18.92 16.58
N TYR A 44 -10.04 -17.70 16.08
CA TYR A 44 -10.01 -16.47 16.89
C TYR A 44 -11.22 -15.56 16.65
N GLY A 45 -12.19 -16.00 15.85
CA GLY A 45 -13.44 -15.29 15.56
C GLY A 45 -13.42 -14.52 14.23
N LYS A 46 -14.62 -14.27 13.69
CA LYS A 46 -14.85 -13.69 12.35
C LYS A 46 -14.09 -12.39 12.07
N ILE A 47 -13.76 -11.61 13.10
CA ILE A 47 -13.01 -10.36 12.96
C ILE A 47 -11.62 -10.61 12.34
N GLN A 48 -11.02 -11.78 12.55
CA GLN A 48 -9.72 -12.16 12.00
C GLN A 48 -9.78 -12.66 10.55
N TYR A 49 -10.92 -12.54 9.87
CA TYR A 49 -11.05 -12.92 8.46
C TYR A 49 -10.43 -11.89 7.52
N PHE A 50 -10.63 -10.61 7.80
CA PHE A 50 -10.40 -9.52 6.86
C PHE A 50 -8.92 -9.19 6.68
N GLY A 51 -8.48 -9.13 5.42
CA GLY A 51 -7.11 -8.81 5.02
C GLY A 51 -6.94 -7.34 4.63
N ALA A 52 -5.76 -6.96 4.14
CA ALA A 52 -5.43 -5.57 3.85
C ALA A 52 -6.28 -4.93 2.75
N LEU A 53 -6.69 -5.73 1.76
CA LEU A 53 -7.58 -5.27 0.69
C LEU A 53 -8.98 -4.91 1.22
N ASP A 54 -9.47 -5.61 2.24
CA ASP A 54 -10.76 -5.31 2.87
C ASP A 54 -10.75 -3.97 3.64
N LEU A 55 -9.57 -3.47 3.98
CA LEU A 55 -9.36 -2.22 4.71
C LEU A 55 -8.87 -1.08 3.80
N HIS A 56 -8.95 -1.23 2.47
CA HIS A 56 -8.51 -0.25 1.49
C HIS A 56 -7.01 0.13 1.63
N THR A 57 -6.18 -0.80 2.08
CA THR A 57 -4.75 -0.52 2.32
C THR A 57 -3.99 -0.23 1.02
N ASP A 58 -4.49 -0.71 -0.11
CA ASP A 58 -3.98 -0.39 -1.45
C ASP A 58 -4.08 1.11 -1.74
N GLU A 59 -5.22 1.74 -1.41
CA GLU A 59 -5.41 3.18 -1.55
C GLU A 59 -4.46 3.97 -0.64
N TYR A 60 -4.25 3.50 0.60
CA TYR A 60 -3.28 4.09 1.53
C TYR A 60 -1.87 4.05 0.95
N MET A 61 -1.47 2.90 0.38
CA MET A 61 -0.15 2.72 -0.21
C MET A 61 0.07 3.68 -1.39
N ILE A 62 -0.88 3.73 -2.33
CA ILE A 62 -0.78 4.63 -3.49
C ILE A 62 -0.69 6.09 -3.03
N LEU A 63 -1.56 6.51 -2.10
CA LEU A 63 -1.57 7.87 -1.58
C LEU A 63 -0.26 8.23 -0.87
N SER A 64 0.26 7.33 -0.03
CA SER A 64 1.51 7.53 0.70
C SER A 64 2.69 7.66 -0.25
N LEU A 65 2.76 6.79 -1.27
CA LEU A 65 3.83 6.81 -2.27
C LEU A 65 3.75 8.02 -3.20
N ASN A 66 2.55 8.51 -3.49
CA ASN A 66 2.34 9.70 -4.31
C ASN A 66 2.47 11.01 -3.54
N SER A 67 2.53 10.97 -2.20
CA SER A 67 2.77 12.14 -1.35
C SER A 67 4.25 12.52 -1.24
N HIS A 68 5.16 11.70 -1.79
CA HIS A 68 6.57 12.07 -1.93
C HIS A 68 6.77 13.19 -2.96
N TYR A 69 7.93 13.85 -2.93
CA TYR A 69 8.28 14.89 -3.90
C TYR A 69 8.18 14.42 -5.36
N ILE A 70 8.51 13.14 -5.59
CA ILE A 70 8.26 12.44 -6.85
C ILE A 70 7.24 11.34 -6.56
N PRO A 71 6.14 11.23 -7.31
CA PRO A 71 5.18 10.15 -7.13
C PRO A 71 5.80 8.78 -7.42
N LEU A 72 5.73 7.86 -6.45
CA LEU A 72 6.42 6.56 -6.53
C LEU A 72 5.49 5.36 -6.73
N ALA A 73 4.16 5.53 -6.71
CA ALA A 73 3.25 4.39 -6.84
C ALA A 73 3.42 3.69 -8.21
N LYS A 74 3.40 4.45 -9.31
CA LYS A 74 3.56 3.89 -10.65
C LYS A 74 4.92 3.18 -10.85
N PRO A 75 6.07 3.79 -10.50
CA PRO A 75 7.37 3.12 -10.57
C PRO A 75 7.42 1.82 -9.78
N VAL A 76 6.85 1.81 -8.57
CA VAL A 76 6.78 0.59 -7.76
C VAL A 76 5.94 -0.48 -8.46
N ALA A 77 4.81 -0.11 -9.08
CA ALA A 77 4.01 -1.06 -9.85
C ALA A 77 4.78 -1.65 -11.05
N GLU A 78 5.57 -0.82 -11.75
CA GLU A 78 6.44 -1.27 -12.84
C GLU A 78 7.54 -2.23 -12.35
N VAL A 79 8.17 -1.97 -11.19
CA VAL A 79 9.12 -2.90 -10.57
C VAL A 79 8.46 -4.27 -10.33
N LEU A 80 7.26 -4.26 -9.75
CA LEU A 80 6.54 -5.48 -9.41
C LEU A 80 6.23 -6.31 -10.66
N ASP A 81 5.86 -5.65 -11.76
CA ASP A 81 5.65 -6.31 -13.05
C ASP A 81 6.93 -6.93 -13.61
N ILE A 82 8.04 -6.19 -13.62
CA ILE A 82 9.34 -6.71 -14.10
C ILE A 82 9.77 -7.96 -13.32
N VAL A 83 9.64 -7.92 -11.99
CA VAL A 83 9.98 -9.07 -11.15
C VAL A 83 9.06 -10.26 -11.44
N SER A 84 7.79 -9.99 -11.69
CA SER A 84 6.80 -11.03 -12.00
C SER A 84 7.02 -11.65 -13.38
N GLU A 85 7.38 -10.84 -14.38
CA GLU A 85 7.80 -11.33 -15.70
C GLU A 85 9.00 -12.26 -15.57
N GLN A 86 9.99 -11.88 -14.75
CA GLN A 86 11.15 -12.73 -14.50
C GLN A 86 10.75 -14.04 -13.81
N LEU A 87 9.83 -14.02 -12.85
CA LEU A 87 9.31 -15.24 -12.22
C LEU A 87 8.59 -16.14 -13.23
N VAL A 88 7.76 -15.57 -14.09
CA VAL A 88 7.01 -16.26 -15.15
C VAL A 88 7.96 -16.92 -16.16
N ILE A 89 9.02 -16.22 -16.56
CA ILE A 89 10.09 -16.74 -17.43
C ILE A 89 10.81 -17.92 -16.77
N LEU A 90 11.16 -17.81 -15.48
CA LEU A 90 11.83 -18.88 -14.73
C LEU A 90 10.96 -20.13 -14.62
N ASP A 91 9.66 -19.97 -14.42
CA ASP A 91 8.69 -21.06 -14.31
C ASP A 91 8.22 -21.60 -15.67
N ARG A 92 8.64 -21.00 -16.79
CA ARG A 92 8.23 -21.32 -18.17
C ARG A 92 6.70 -21.29 -18.38
N ASN A 93 5.99 -20.51 -17.58
CA ASN A 93 4.57 -20.29 -17.76
C ASN A 93 4.37 -19.13 -18.73
N SER A 94 3.41 -19.20 -19.65
CA SER A 94 3.00 -18.02 -20.40
C SER A 94 1.79 -17.40 -19.71
N SER A 95 1.90 -16.15 -19.32
CA SER A 95 0.78 -15.40 -18.76
C SER A 95 0.31 -14.38 -19.79
N MET A 96 -0.99 -14.36 -20.06
CA MET A 96 -1.64 -13.26 -20.78
C MET A 96 -1.77 -12.10 -19.78
N TYR A 97 -1.35 -10.90 -20.16
CA TYR A 97 -1.33 -9.74 -19.26
C TYR A 97 -2.68 -8.99 -19.28
N PRO A 98 -3.57 -9.16 -18.29
CA PRO A 98 -4.75 -8.31 -18.15
C PRO A 98 -4.36 -6.86 -17.83
N GLU A 99 -5.33 -5.95 -17.88
CA GLU A 99 -5.18 -4.49 -17.68
C GLU A 99 -4.47 -4.06 -16.37
N GLY A 100 -4.26 -4.98 -15.44
CA GLY A 100 -3.60 -4.77 -14.15
C GLY A 100 -2.08 -5.02 -14.11
N GLY A 101 -1.46 -5.49 -15.19
CA GLY A 101 -0.02 -5.82 -15.22
C GLY A 101 0.29 -7.26 -14.80
N THR A 102 1.55 -7.66 -14.99
CA THR A 102 2.03 -9.04 -14.75
C THR A 102 1.89 -9.47 -13.30
N PHE A 103 2.24 -8.59 -12.35
CA PHE A 103 2.17 -8.91 -10.92
C PHE A 103 0.73 -9.15 -10.47
N ALA A 104 -0.21 -8.31 -10.90
CA ALA A 104 -1.61 -8.45 -10.55
C ALA A 104 -2.21 -9.77 -11.09
N ALA A 105 -1.75 -10.21 -12.26
CA ALA A 105 -2.20 -11.43 -12.92
C ALA A 105 -1.73 -12.72 -12.24
N LEU A 106 -0.68 -12.67 -11.43
CA LEU A 106 -0.18 -13.84 -10.70
C LEU A 106 -1.24 -14.39 -9.73
N ILE A 107 -1.24 -15.71 -9.55
CA ILE A 107 -1.99 -16.34 -8.45
C ILE A 107 -1.39 -15.93 -7.09
N PRO A 108 -2.17 -15.98 -5.98
CA PRO A 108 -1.70 -15.50 -4.68
C PRO A 108 -0.36 -16.07 -4.20
N SER A 109 -0.10 -17.37 -4.42
CA SER A 109 1.18 -17.99 -4.05
C SER A 109 2.37 -17.44 -4.84
N ASP A 110 2.17 -17.12 -6.12
CA ASP A 110 3.23 -16.60 -6.98
C ASP A 110 3.49 -15.11 -6.74
N ARG A 111 2.48 -14.33 -6.33
CA ARG A 111 2.68 -12.95 -5.86
C ARG A 111 3.67 -12.91 -4.70
N PHE A 112 3.50 -13.79 -3.71
CA PHE A 112 4.44 -13.89 -2.59
C PHE A 112 5.84 -14.32 -3.05
N ARG A 113 5.94 -15.26 -3.99
CA ARG A 113 7.23 -15.66 -4.59
C ARG A 113 7.91 -14.50 -5.32
N ALA A 114 7.17 -13.70 -6.08
CA ALA A 114 7.68 -12.51 -6.75
C ALA A 114 8.24 -11.50 -5.73
N LEU A 115 7.53 -11.28 -4.61
CA LEU A 115 8.01 -10.40 -3.55
C LEU A 115 9.30 -10.92 -2.88
N MET A 116 9.43 -12.24 -2.68
CA MET A 116 10.69 -12.82 -2.20
C MET A 116 11.82 -12.63 -3.21
N LEU A 117 11.55 -12.81 -4.50
CA LEU A 117 12.53 -12.62 -5.57
C LEU A 117 13.01 -11.16 -5.63
N LEU A 118 12.09 -10.20 -5.49
CA LEU A 118 12.40 -8.78 -5.37
C LEU A 118 13.29 -8.50 -4.17
N GLU A 119 12.93 -8.97 -2.97
CA GLU A 119 13.71 -8.68 -1.75
C GLU A 119 15.14 -9.23 -1.84
N GLN A 120 15.31 -10.40 -2.46
CA GLN A 120 16.62 -11.04 -2.65
C GLN A 120 17.50 -10.35 -3.70
N ASN A 121 16.91 -9.67 -4.69
CA ASN A 121 17.63 -9.14 -5.86
C ASN A 121 17.26 -7.68 -6.15
N LYS A 122 16.90 -6.91 -5.13
CA LYS A 122 16.40 -5.54 -5.26
C LYS A 122 17.33 -4.61 -6.04
N ASP A 123 18.64 -4.71 -5.81
CA ASP A 123 19.64 -3.91 -6.54
C ASP A 123 19.53 -4.12 -8.05
N TYR A 124 19.48 -5.39 -8.49
CA TYR A 124 19.33 -5.75 -9.89
C TYR A 124 18.05 -5.19 -10.53
N PHE A 125 16.90 -5.32 -9.86
CA PHE A 125 15.63 -4.86 -10.42
C PHE A 125 15.49 -3.34 -10.45
N ILE A 126 16.10 -2.64 -9.50
CA ILE A 126 16.12 -1.17 -9.47
C ILE A 126 17.05 -0.64 -10.57
N ASP A 127 18.21 -1.26 -10.76
CA ASP A 127 19.15 -0.90 -11.82
C ASP A 127 18.51 -1.01 -13.22
N LEU A 128 17.64 -2.01 -13.45
CA LEU A 128 16.87 -2.16 -14.70
C LEU A 128 15.98 -0.95 -15.03
N LEU A 129 15.51 -0.21 -14.01
CA LEU A 129 14.65 0.97 -14.18
C LEU A 129 15.42 2.30 -14.28
N THR A 130 16.73 2.24 -14.02
CA THR A 130 17.61 3.40 -13.83
C THR A 130 17.91 4.24 -15.09
N PRO A 131 17.54 3.88 -16.34
CA PRO A 131 17.56 4.84 -17.44
C PRO A 131 16.45 5.92 -17.36
N SER A 132 15.43 5.73 -16.50
CA SER A 132 14.25 6.60 -16.43
C SER A 132 14.22 7.41 -15.13
N GLN A 133 14.43 8.73 -15.22
CA GLN A 133 13.97 9.86 -14.37
C GLN A 133 13.83 9.77 -12.81
N TYR A 134 14.00 8.61 -12.19
CA TYR A 134 13.81 8.36 -10.76
C TYR A 134 15.16 8.28 -10.08
N TYR A 135 15.27 8.90 -8.92
CA TYR A 135 16.48 8.79 -8.09
C TYR A 135 16.53 7.37 -7.50
N PRO A 136 17.47 6.50 -7.91
CA PRO A 136 17.46 5.08 -7.54
C PRO A 136 17.48 4.84 -6.04
N ALA A 137 18.16 5.72 -5.29
CA ALA A 137 18.20 5.68 -3.82
C ALA A 137 16.80 5.81 -3.17
N TYR A 138 15.92 6.63 -3.73
CA TYR A 138 14.56 6.80 -3.20
C TYR A 138 13.69 5.58 -3.49
N LEU A 139 13.75 5.05 -4.72
CA LEU A 139 13.01 3.84 -5.09
C LEU A 139 13.48 2.64 -4.26
N PHE A 140 14.79 2.50 -4.05
CA PHE A 140 15.37 1.47 -3.18
C PHE A 140 14.84 1.53 -1.75
N SER A 141 14.84 2.74 -1.17
CA SER A 141 14.33 2.97 0.19
C SER A 141 12.85 2.59 0.29
N VAL A 142 12.05 2.92 -0.73
CA VAL A 142 10.62 2.58 -0.75
C VAL A 142 10.40 1.09 -0.88
N ILE A 143 11.04 0.43 -1.86
CA ILE A 143 10.92 -1.03 -2.08
C ILE A 143 11.23 -1.79 -0.79
N SER A 144 12.34 -1.43 -0.13
CA SER A 144 12.77 -2.04 1.13
C SER A 144 11.79 -1.83 2.30
N ASN A 145 10.86 -0.87 2.20
CA ASN A 145 9.89 -0.55 3.25
C ASN A 145 8.44 -0.86 2.84
N LEU A 146 8.17 -1.45 1.67
CA LEU A 146 6.81 -1.67 1.20
C LEU A 146 5.97 -2.49 2.19
N ASN A 147 6.52 -3.58 2.73
CA ASN A 147 5.85 -4.37 3.77
C ASN A 147 5.52 -3.51 5.00
N ARG A 148 6.48 -2.70 5.46
CA ARG A 148 6.29 -1.81 6.61
C ARG A 148 5.19 -0.78 6.35
N PHE A 149 5.13 -0.19 5.16
CA PHE A 149 4.07 0.74 4.79
C PHE A 149 2.71 0.05 4.72
N THR A 150 2.62 -1.17 4.19
CA THR A 150 1.37 -1.95 4.21
C THR A 150 0.89 -2.18 5.64
N MET A 151 1.80 -2.56 6.55
CA MET A 151 1.48 -2.77 7.96
C MET A 151 1.03 -1.47 8.64
N MET A 152 1.65 -0.34 8.32
CA MET A 152 1.22 0.97 8.82
C MET A 152 -0.20 1.30 8.35
N GLY A 153 -0.51 1.14 7.06
CA GLY A 153 -1.85 1.36 6.54
C GLY A 153 -2.88 0.46 7.20
N TYR A 154 -2.59 -0.85 7.26
CA TYR A 154 -3.51 -1.85 7.81
C TYR A 154 -3.83 -1.62 9.29
N TYR A 155 -2.82 -1.39 10.14
CA TYR A 155 -3.02 -1.21 11.59
C TYR A 155 -3.28 0.24 12.03
N SER A 156 -3.36 1.18 11.09
CA SER A 156 -3.75 2.56 11.37
C SER A 156 -5.28 2.75 11.42
N GLU A 157 -5.68 3.99 11.69
CA GLU A 157 -7.06 4.43 11.56
C GLU A 157 -7.56 4.55 10.11
N TRP A 158 -6.72 4.27 9.10
CA TRP A 158 -7.01 4.48 7.68
C TRP A 158 -8.39 4.00 7.26
N SER A 159 -8.71 2.73 7.55
CA SER A 159 -10.02 2.16 7.24
C SER A 159 -11.17 2.92 7.91
N GLY A 160 -10.97 3.36 9.15
CA GLY A 160 -11.97 4.07 9.96
C GLY A 160 -12.33 5.47 9.45
N TYR A 161 -11.51 6.07 8.58
CA TYR A 161 -11.87 7.33 7.91
C TYR A 161 -13.04 7.17 6.92
N GLY A 162 -13.38 5.93 6.55
CA GLY A 162 -14.55 5.61 5.74
C GLY A 162 -14.56 6.40 4.43
N SER A 163 -15.62 7.14 4.18
CA SER A 163 -15.81 7.93 2.96
C SER A 163 -14.80 9.08 2.82
N THR A 164 -14.21 9.55 3.92
CA THR A 164 -13.31 10.72 3.92
C THR A 164 -11.83 10.37 3.77
N ARG A 165 -11.45 9.09 3.69
CA ARG A 165 -10.04 8.64 3.73
C ARG A 165 -9.13 9.25 2.65
N LEU A 166 -9.68 9.55 1.48
CA LEU A 166 -8.95 10.17 0.36
C LEU A 166 -8.92 11.70 0.39
N ASN A 167 -9.66 12.33 1.31
CA ASN A 167 -9.61 13.78 1.49
C ASN A 167 -8.23 14.22 2.01
N ALA A 168 -7.99 15.53 1.91
CA ALA A 168 -6.84 16.16 2.56
C ALA A 168 -6.78 15.82 4.06
N PRO A 169 -5.58 15.73 4.67
CA PRO A 169 -5.42 15.26 6.05
C PRO A 169 -6.28 16.00 7.08
N ASP A 170 -6.51 17.30 6.92
CA ASP A 170 -7.32 18.17 7.78
C ASP A 170 -8.85 17.98 7.59
N GLN A 171 -9.25 17.30 6.52
CA GLN A 171 -10.64 17.04 6.15
C GLN A 171 -11.08 15.60 6.42
N ARG A 172 -10.17 14.73 6.88
CA ARG A 172 -10.47 13.36 7.26
C ARG A 172 -11.21 13.33 8.60
N LYS A 173 -12.23 12.50 8.68
CA LYS A 173 -13.02 12.29 9.90
C LYS A 173 -13.12 10.80 10.17
N LEU A 174 -12.89 10.40 11.42
CA LEU A 174 -13.10 9.02 11.82
C LEU A 174 -14.62 8.76 11.85
N GLU A 175 -15.11 8.02 10.86
CA GLU A 175 -16.54 7.70 10.69
C GLU A 175 -16.93 6.45 11.45
N PHE A 176 -15.99 5.53 11.66
CA PHE A 176 -16.20 4.32 12.45
C PHE A 176 -14.91 3.84 13.11
N PHE A 177 -15.06 2.97 14.10
CA PHE A 177 -13.92 2.38 14.79
C PHE A 177 -13.18 1.40 13.85
N PRO A 178 -11.87 1.63 13.57
CA PRO A 178 -11.11 0.84 12.62
C PRO A 178 -11.17 -0.66 12.90
N LEU A 179 -11.30 -1.46 11.85
CA LEU A 179 -11.43 -2.91 12.00
C LEU A 179 -10.17 -3.54 12.59
N SER A 180 -9.00 -3.08 12.12
CA SER A 180 -7.70 -3.56 12.58
C SER A 180 -7.45 -3.29 14.06
N TRP A 181 -7.96 -2.17 14.59
CA TRP A 181 -7.90 -1.89 16.02
C TRP A 181 -8.67 -2.93 16.83
N LYS A 182 -9.85 -3.36 16.35
CA LYS A 182 -10.61 -4.45 16.98
C LYS A 182 -9.87 -5.78 16.89
N GLN A 183 -9.23 -6.07 15.75
CA GLN A 183 -8.47 -7.31 15.55
C GLN A 183 -7.33 -7.47 16.55
N VAL A 184 -6.66 -6.37 16.91
CA VAL A 184 -5.51 -6.38 17.84
C VAL A 184 -5.86 -5.96 19.28
N GLY A 185 -7.14 -5.65 19.55
CA GLY A 185 -7.58 -5.19 20.87
C GLY A 185 -7.07 -3.79 21.25
N TYR A 186 -6.69 -2.96 20.27
CA TYR A 186 -6.29 -1.58 20.55
C TYR A 186 -7.54 -0.73 20.86
N PRO A 187 -7.63 -0.07 22.03
CA PRO A 187 -8.82 0.68 22.43
C PRO A 187 -8.96 2.04 21.71
N GLY A 188 -8.01 2.39 20.85
CA GLY A 188 -7.91 3.72 20.24
C GLY A 188 -7.10 4.70 21.09
N PRO A 189 -6.89 5.93 20.60
CA PRO A 189 -6.15 6.96 21.31
C PRO A 189 -6.84 7.29 22.64
N SER A 190 -6.07 7.27 23.74
CA SER A 190 -6.58 7.74 25.03
C SER A 190 -6.85 9.24 24.98
N LEU A 191 -7.89 9.69 25.70
CA LEU A 191 -8.11 11.11 25.98
C LEU A 191 -6.95 11.58 26.86
N GLY A 192 -5.86 12.05 26.25
CA GLY A 192 -4.67 12.54 26.95
C GLY A 192 -4.96 13.80 27.80
N TYR A 193 -4.06 14.78 27.82
CA TYR A 193 -4.21 15.99 28.66
C TYR A 193 -5.55 16.75 28.54
N ARG A 194 -6.32 16.56 27.44
CA ARG A 194 -7.69 17.09 27.28
C ARG A 194 -8.71 16.53 28.28
N SER A 195 -8.51 15.33 28.84
CA SER A 195 -9.37 14.79 29.91
C SER A 195 -9.14 15.48 31.27
N LEU A 196 -8.02 16.20 31.43
CA LEU A 196 -7.67 16.92 32.67
C LEU A 196 -8.18 18.36 32.71
N ARG A 197 -8.79 18.86 31.62
CA ARG A 197 -9.50 20.13 31.60
C ARG A 197 -10.99 19.82 31.71
N ASN A 198 -11.53 19.92 32.92
CA ASN A 198 -12.96 19.69 33.19
C ASN A 198 -13.86 20.58 32.30
N PRO A 199 -15.07 20.11 31.94
CA PRO A 199 -16.06 20.87 31.16
C PRO A 199 -16.57 22.12 31.89
#